data_AF-A0A5C6DXR9-F1
#
_entry.id   AF-A0A5C6DXR9-F1
#
_cell.length_a   1.000
_cell.length_b   1.000
_cell.length_c   1.000
_cell.angle_alpha   90.00
_cell.angle_beta   90.00
_cell.angle_gamma   90.00
#
_symmetry.space_group_name_H-M   'P 1'
#
loop_
_entity.id
_entity.type
_entity.pdbx_description
1 polymer ?
#
loop_
_entity_poly.entity_id
_entity_poly.type
_entity_poly.pdbx_seq_one_letter_code
_entity_poly.pdbx_strand_id
1 'polypeptide(L)'
;MRRIGTLSNEALAQRFCDFLVTLAIDAATDSSSAEDGAPWDIWIRDEKDVEQAREELVSFEASPDAERYNVKMQAATLRNKQVEEQQRRIAEQRKLHRKMPATTGASGMAANFPGRQQKIPVTIAVIAISVVAGYLSYFGRPRVSQDPTKLTTGENVYYTLSFVDDREYAETGDPFASIRKGQLWRLVTPMFLHGSTMHLAFNMIMLFMLGSAIERLQGSVFFGVLLIATQIAGMMLQVMLPGAESLPEFLHAMAGTPRAIGASGAVFGLFGYLWIRPTLDPSYPIHMPPSNVMLMLGWLVLCMTGMVGNIANGAHLGGLLAGMAAAYFVAPRDRV
;
A
#
# COMPACT_ATOMS: atom_id res chain seq x y z
N MET A 1 24.32 -4.86 -6.68
CA MET A 1 25.39 -5.21 -7.64
C MET A 1 26.18 -6.37 -7.09
N ARG A 2 26.67 -7.26 -7.95
CA ARG A 2 27.51 -8.42 -7.60
C ARG A 2 28.87 -8.28 -8.27
N ARG A 3 29.95 -8.46 -7.51
CA ARG A 3 31.33 -8.47 -8.06
C ARG A 3 31.56 -9.78 -8.79
N ILE A 4 31.98 -9.71 -10.06
CA ILE A 4 32.23 -10.91 -10.88
C ILE A 4 33.72 -11.23 -11.03
N GLY A 5 34.59 -10.22 -10.97
CA GLY A 5 36.03 -10.41 -11.06
C GLY A 5 36.78 -9.08 -11.09
N THR A 6 38.07 -9.15 -11.44
CA THR A 6 38.99 -8.01 -11.52
C THR A 6 39.78 -8.05 -12.80
N LEU A 7 40.05 -6.91 -13.42
CA LEU A 7 40.94 -6.77 -14.56
C LEU A 7 42.18 -5.95 -14.21
N SER A 8 43.30 -6.19 -14.90
CA SER A 8 44.61 -5.64 -14.50
C SER A 8 44.76 -4.13 -14.68
N ASN A 9 43.90 -3.49 -15.47
CA ASN A 9 43.91 -2.05 -15.69
C ASN A 9 42.54 -1.53 -16.14
N GLU A 10 42.38 -0.21 -16.05
CA GLU A 10 41.17 0.52 -16.42
C GLU A 10 40.75 0.28 -17.87
N ALA A 11 41.71 0.27 -18.81
CA ALA A 11 41.40 0.16 -20.24
C ALA A 11 40.75 -1.19 -20.59
N LEU A 12 41.22 -2.28 -19.98
CA LEU A 12 40.62 -3.60 -20.12
C LEU A 12 39.26 -3.67 -19.44
N ALA A 13 39.14 -3.12 -18.22
CA ALA A 13 37.87 -3.06 -17.49
C ALA A 13 36.79 -2.31 -18.28
N GLN A 14 37.14 -1.16 -18.82
CA GLN A 14 36.24 -0.35 -19.63
C GLN A 14 35.88 -1.04 -20.94
N ARG A 15 36.84 -1.69 -21.62
CA ARG A 15 36.58 -2.45 -22.85
C ARG A 15 35.59 -3.60 -22.59
N PHE A 16 35.77 -4.33 -21.50
CA PHE A 16 34.85 -5.41 -21.14
C PHE A 16 33.45 -4.88 -20.80
N CYS A 17 33.36 -3.79 -20.04
CA CYS A 17 32.07 -3.15 -19.76
C CYS A 17 31.39 -2.56 -21.01
N ASP A 18 32.15 -2.07 -21.98
CA ASP A 18 31.58 -1.65 -23.27
C ASP A 18 30.98 -2.86 -24.02
N PHE A 19 31.62 -4.02 -23.96
CA PHE A 19 31.06 -5.25 -24.52
C PHE A 19 29.78 -5.70 -23.80
N LEU A 20 29.74 -5.68 -22.47
CA LEU A 20 28.55 -6.05 -21.69
C LEU A 20 27.32 -5.18 -22.04
N VAL A 21 27.52 -3.89 -22.34
CA VAL A 21 26.44 -3.01 -22.82
C VAL A 21 25.82 -3.51 -24.12
N THR A 22 26.60 -4.12 -25.02
CA THR A 22 26.07 -4.69 -26.26
C THR A 22 25.16 -5.90 -26.03
N LEU A 23 25.31 -6.56 -24.89
CA LEU A 23 24.45 -7.66 -24.42
C LEU A 23 23.27 -7.16 -23.58
N ALA A 24 23.10 -5.84 -23.47
CA ALA A 24 22.13 -5.20 -22.57
C ALA A 24 22.34 -5.53 -21.08
N ILE A 25 23.58 -5.83 -20.68
CA ILE A 25 23.96 -6.08 -19.30
C ILE A 25 24.50 -4.77 -18.69
N ASP A 26 23.88 -4.32 -17.58
CA ASP A 26 24.31 -3.13 -16.85
C ASP A 26 25.47 -3.47 -15.90
N ALA A 27 26.63 -2.87 -16.18
CA ALA A 27 27.88 -3.13 -15.50
C ALA A 27 28.59 -1.83 -15.12
N ALA A 28 29.30 -1.87 -13.99
CA ALA A 28 30.12 -0.77 -13.48
C ALA A 28 31.53 -1.27 -13.14
N THR A 29 32.51 -0.38 -13.22
CA THR A 29 33.89 -0.66 -12.86
C THR A 29 34.40 0.35 -11.85
N ASP A 30 35.25 -0.09 -10.92
CA ASP A 30 35.94 0.82 -9.99
C ASP A 30 37.32 0.26 -9.64
N SER A 31 38.25 1.11 -9.20
CA SER A 31 39.57 0.66 -8.76
C SER A 31 39.44 -0.12 -7.45
N SER A 32 40.04 -1.31 -7.38
CA SER A 32 40.00 -2.15 -6.17
C SER A 32 40.78 -1.52 -4.99
N SER A 33 41.65 -0.54 -5.24
CA SER A 33 42.31 0.30 -4.24
C SER A 33 42.71 1.67 -4.82
N ALA A 34 43.03 2.63 -3.94
CA ALA A 34 43.49 3.97 -4.32
C ALA A 34 44.98 4.04 -4.73
N GLU A 35 45.63 2.90 -4.94
CA GLU A 35 47.05 2.82 -5.30
C GLU A 35 47.23 2.83 -6.83
N ASP A 36 48.29 3.49 -7.30
CA ASP A 36 48.63 3.52 -8.71
C ASP A 36 48.92 2.10 -9.22
N GLY A 37 48.15 1.65 -10.21
CA GLY A 37 48.27 0.30 -10.79
C GLY A 37 47.39 -0.76 -10.14
N ALA A 38 46.46 -0.38 -9.27
CA ALA A 38 45.47 -1.30 -8.71
C ALA A 38 44.62 -1.98 -9.80
N PRO A 39 44.25 -3.26 -9.59
CA PRO A 39 43.27 -3.92 -10.46
C PRO A 39 41.90 -3.23 -10.34
N TRP A 40 41.05 -3.49 -11.32
CA TRP A 40 39.73 -2.87 -11.46
C TRP A 40 38.65 -3.91 -11.27
N ASP A 41 37.79 -3.71 -10.28
CA ASP A 41 36.65 -4.58 -10.00
C ASP A 41 35.56 -4.40 -11.06
N ILE A 42 34.97 -5.50 -11.51
CA ILE A 42 33.79 -5.51 -12.40
C ILE A 42 32.55 -5.89 -11.60
N TRP A 43 31.53 -5.03 -11.66
CA TRP A 43 30.28 -5.16 -10.91
C TRP A 43 29.10 -5.26 -11.87
N ILE A 44 28.23 -6.25 -11.67
CA ILE A 44 27.00 -6.42 -12.44
C ILE A 44 25.80 -5.99 -11.59
N ARG A 45 24.87 -5.24 -12.19
CA ARG A 45 23.71 -4.72 -11.46
C ARG A 45 22.73 -5.82 -11.07
N ASP A 46 22.29 -6.60 -12.06
CA ASP A 46 21.22 -7.57 -11.94
C ASP A 46 21.74 -9.01 -11.77
N GLU A 47 21.14 -9.76 -10.84
CA GLU A 47 21.62 -11.10 -10.46
C GLU A 47 21.46 -12.13 -11.58
N LYS A 48 20.43 -12.00 -12.41
CA LYS A 48 20.18 -12.86 -13.57
C LYS A 48 21.30 -12.84 -14.62
N ASP A 49 22.07 -11.75 -14.69
CA ASP A 49 23.08 -11.52 -15.73
C ASP A 49 24.49 -11.91 -15.23
N VAL A 50 24.63 -12.26 -13.95
CA VAL A 50 25.91 -12.55 -13.30
C VAL A 50 26.61 -13.76 -13.93
N GLU A 51 25.87 -14.84 -14.18
CA GLU A 51 26.46 -16.08 -14.69
C GLU A 51 27.00 -15.89 -16.11
N GLN A 52 26.17 -15.33 -16.99
CA GLN A 52 26.58 -14.98 -18.35
C GLN A 52 27.78 -14.04 -18.36
N ALA A 53 27.79 -13.02 -17.51
CA ALA A 53 28.91 -12.07 -17.43
C ALA A 53 30.20 -12.73 -16.91
N ARG A 54 30.13 -13.76 -16.06
CA ARG A 54 31.31 -14.53 -15.62
C ARG A 54 31.89 -15.36 -16.76
N GLU A 55 31.06 -16.06 -17.52
CA GLU A 55 31.50 -16.84 -18.68
C GLU A 55 32.18 -15.95 -19.74
N GLU A 56 31.60 -14.77 -19.96
CA GLU A 56 32.15 -13.76 -20.87
C GLU A 56 33.45 -13.16 -20.37
N LEU A 57 33.60 -12.96 -19.04
CA LEU A 57 34.84 -12.46 -18.45
C LEU A 57 35.99 -13.44 -18.66
N VAL A 58 35.74 -14.75 -18.47
CA VAL A 58 36.74 -15.81 -18.74
C VAL A 58 37.18 -15.79 -20.20
N SER A 59 36.22 -15.64 -21.13
CA SER A 59 36.52 -15.56 -22.56
C SER A 59 37.32 -14.30 -22.92
N PHE A 60 37.00 -13.18 -22.26
CA PHE A 60 37.69 -11.91 -22.45
C PHE A 60 39.14 -11.95 -21.96
N GLU A 61 39.40 -12.52 -20.79
CA GLU A 61 40.76 -12.65 -20.24
C GLU A 61 41.67 -13.51 -21.12
N ALA A 62 41.11 -14.54 -21.77
CA ALA A 62 41.86 -15.39 -22.69
C ALA A 62 42.29 -14.67 -23.98
N SER A 63 41.52 -13.68 -24.45
CA SER A 63 41.78 -12.97 -25.70
C SER A 63 41.16 -11.56 -25.70
N PRO A 64 41.72 -10.61 -24.93
CA PRO A 64 41.12 -9.29 -24.71
C PRO A 64 41.16 -8.36 -25.93
N ASP A 65 42.00 -8.70 -26.91
CA ASP A 65 42.15 -7.97 -28.18
C ASP A 65 41.34 -8.57 -29.34
N ALA A 66 40.49 -9.57 -29.07
CA ALA A 66 39.60 -10.14 -30.08
C ALA A 66 38.63 -9.08 -30.63
N GLU A 67 38.34 -9.15 -31.93
CA GLU A 67 37.54 -8.15 -32.66
C GLU A 67 36.15 -7.94 -32.04
N ARG A 68 35.54 -8.99 -31.47
CA ARG A 68 34.25 -8.94 -30.75
C ARG A 68 34.20 -7.95 -29.57
N TYR A 69 35.36 -7.59 -29.01
CA TYR A 69 35.46 -6.67 -27.88
C TYR A 69 35.79 -5.24 -28.32
N ASN A 70 36.03 -5.00 -29.61
CA ASN A 70 36.29 -3.68 -30.17
C ASN A 70 34.98 -2.93 -30.49
N VAL A 71 34.16 -2.72 -29.45
CA VAL A 71 32.78 -2.20 -29.58
C VAL A 71 32.59 -0.83 -28.95
N LYS A 72 33.68 -0.11 -28.65
CA LYS A 72 33.67 1.19 -27.96
C LYS A 72 32.67 2.19 -28.57
N MET A 73 32.65 2.33 -29.90
CA MET A 73 31.74 3.24 -30.61
C MET A 73 30.28 2.77 -30.54
N GLN A 74 30.05 1.46 -30.65
CA GLN A 74 28.71 0.88 -30.56
C GLN A 74 28.15 1.02 -29.14
N ALA A 75 28.95 0.71 -28.12
CA ALA A 75 28.61 0.86 -26.71
C ALA A 75 28.30 2.31 -26.35
N ALA A 76 29.11 3.27 -26.83
CA ALA A 76 28.84 4.69 -26.65
C ALA A 76 27.49 5.11 -27.27
N THR A 77 27.19 4.62 -28.48
CA THR A 77 25.91 4.89 -29.14
C THR A 77 24.72 4.32 -28.35
N LEU A 78 24.85 3.10 -27.83
CA LEU A 78 23.81 2.46 -27.02
C LEU A 78 23.59 3.19 -25.69
N ARG A 79 24.66 3.57 -24.98
CA ARG A 79 24.56 4.38 -23.74
C ARG A 79 23.88 5.72 -24.02
N ASN A 80 24.24 6.40 -25.10
CA ASN A 80 23.61 7.67 -25.47
C ASN A 80 22.11 7.50 -25.76
N LYS A 81 21.71 6.43 -26.48
CA LYS A 81 20.29 6.13 -26.69
C LYS A 81 19.55 5.83 -25.39
N GLN A 82 20.14 5.05 -24.48
CA GLN A 82 19.55 4.76 -23.16
C GLN A 82 19.39 6.04 -22.33
N VAL A 83 20.41 6.91 -22.31
CA VAL A 83 20.35 8.21 -21.64
C VAL A 83 19.29 9.11 -22.27
N GLU A 84 19.21 9.18 -23.60
CA GLU A 84 18.17 9.94 -24.31
C GLU A 84 16.77 9.43 -24.00
N GLU A 85 16.54 8.12 -24.02
CA GLU A 85 15.25 7.52 -23.66
C GLU A 85 14.90 7.78 -22.20
N GLN A 86 15.86 7.65 -21.29
CA GLN A 86 15.67 7.95 -19.87
C GLN A 86 15.36 9.45 -19.66
N GLN A 87 16.08 10.33 -20.34
CA GLN A 87 15.82 11.77 -20.33
C GLN A 87 14.47 12.11 -20.95
N ARG A 88 14.04 11.43 -22.02
CA ARG A 88 12.71 11.58 -22.60
C ARG A 88 11.63 11.15 -21.62
N ARG A 89 11.77 10.00 -20.96
CA ARG A 89 10.84 9.53 -19.91
C ARG A 89 10.76 10.52 -18.74
N ILE A 90 11.91 11.01 -18.26
CA ILE A 90 11.97 12.04 -17.21
C ILE A 90 11.36 13.36 -17.69
N ALA A 91 11.60 13.76 -18.93
CA ALA A 91 11.06 14.99 -19.51
C ALA A 91 9.55 14.90 -19.74
N GLU A 92 9.02 13.74 -20.13
CA GLU A 92 7.58 13.46 -20.22
C GLU A 92 6.94 13.49 -18.83
N GLN A 93 7.54 12.81 -17.84
CA GLN A 93 7.13 12.93 -16.44
C GLN A 93 7.18 14.39 -15.95
N ARG A 94 8.23 15.14 -16.28
CA ARG A 94 8.35 16.56 -15.92
C ARG A 94 7.40 17.44 -16.69
N LYS A 95 7.01 17.15 -17.93
CA LYS A 95 5.98 17.89 -18.68
C LYS A 95 4.59 17.64 -18.10
N LEU A 96 4.34 16.42 -17.62
CA LEU A 96 3.16 16.10 -16.81
C LEU A 96 3.17 16.93 -15.50
N HIS A 97 4.31 17.04 -14.82
CA HIS A 97 4.43 17.84 -13.59
C HIS A 97 4.48 19.37 -13.80
N ARG A 98 5.10 19.89 -14.87
CA ARG A 98 5.33 21.34 -15.14
C ARG A 98 4.06 22.07 -15.58
N LYS A 99 3.00 21.36 -15.96
CA LYS A 99 1.66 21.95 -16.14
C LYS A 99 0.95 22.26 -14.80
N MET A 100 1.62 22.06 -13.66
CA MET A 100 1.11 22.37 -12.32
C MET A 100 1.86 23.59 -11.73
N PRO A 101 1.16 24.59 -11.16
CA PRO A 101 1.81 25.73 -10.55
C PRO A 101 2.47 25.33 -9.22
N ALA A 102 3.67 25.85 -8.97
CA ALA A 102 4.43 25.64 -7.75
C ALA A 102 3.83 26.45 -6.59
N THR A 103 3.54 25.81 -5.47
CA THR A 103 3.38 26.49 -4.17
C THR A 103 4.11 25.72 -3.07
N THR A 104 5.05 26.41 -2.46
CA THR A 104 5.92 26.06 -1.33
C THR A 104 5.15 26.08 0.01
N GLY A 105 5.43 25.13 0.91
CA GLY A 105 5.27 25.36 2.36
C GLY A 105 4.74 24.19 3.22
N ALA A 106 5.67 23.51 3.92
CA ALA A 106 5.58 22.89 5.24
C ALA A 106 4.39 21.96 5.62
N SER A 107 4.60 20.64 5.53
CA SER A 107 4.47 19.63 6.62
C SER A 107 4.38 18.21 6.03
N GLY A 108 5.35 17.36 6.39
CA GLY A 108 5.68 16.08 5.74
C GLY A 108 4.74 14.90 5.98
N MET A 109 3.43 15.10 5.94
CA MET A 109 2.46 14.00 5.89
C MET A 109 1.29 14.23 4.93
N ALA A 110 1.14 15.41 4.34
CA ALA A 110 0.12 15.65 3.34
C ALA A 110 0.61 15.21 1.96
N ALA A 111 -0.09 14.26 1.33
CA ALA A 111 0.04 14.04 -0.10
C ALA A 111 -0.23 15.38 -0.81
N ASN A 112 0.77 15.88 -1.55
CA ASN A 112 0.65 17.12 -2.31
C ASN A 112 -0.40 16.92 -3.41
N PHE A 113 -1.57 17.55 -3.27
CA PHE A 113 -2.61 17.58 -4.30
C PHE A 113 -2.63 18.95 -5.01
N PRO A 114 -2.25 19.03 -6.29
CA PRO A 114 -2.55 20.20 -7.11
C PRO A 114 -3.63 19.84 -8.14
N GLY A 115 -4.73 20.59 -8.17
CA GLY A 115 -5.76 20.47 -9.21
C GLY A 115 -7.13 20.95 -8.74
N ARG A 116 -7.68 21.96 -9.44
CA ARG A 116 -9.05 22.50 -9.39
C ARG A 116 -9.95 21.69 -8.45
N GLN A 117 -10.08 22.14 -7.19
CA GLN A 117 -10.63 21.42 -6.04
C GLN A 117 -11.81 20.50 -6.42
N GLN A 118 -11.50 19.29 -6.89
CA GLN A 118 -12.52 18.31 -7.20
C GLN A 118 -13.22 18.00 -5.88
N LYS A 119 -14.54 18.03 -5.89
CA LYS A 119 -15.31 17.83 -4.67
C LYS A 119 -15.01 16.42 -4.14
N ILE A 120 -14.95 16.28 -2.82
CA ILE A 120 -14.78 15.00 -2.13
C ILE A 120 -16.03 14.66 -1.31
N PRO A 121 -17.22 14.66 -1.93
CA PRO A 121 -18.49 14.59 -1.20
C PRO A 121 -18.65 13.30 -0.41
N VAL A 122 -18.19 12.16 -0.93
CA VAL A 122 -18.31 10.87 -0.24
C VAL A 122 -17.40 10.83 0.97
N THR A 123 -16.16 11.31 0.85
CA THR A 123 -15.23 11.42 1.98
C THR A 123 -15.83 12.26 3.11
N ILE A 124 -16.36 13.44 2.79
CA ILE A 124 -16.97 14.33 3.78
C ILE A 124 -18.23 13.73 4.39
N ALA A 125 -19.09 13.09 3.58
CA ALA A 125 -20.30 12.45 4.07
C ALA A 125 -19.98 11.31 5.06
N VAL A 126 -19.04 10.42 4.72
CA VAL A 126 -18.64 9.31 5.59
C VAL A 126 -18.05 9.82 6.90
N ILE A 127 -17.23 10.88 6.85
CA ILE A 127 -16.69 11.52 8.06
C ILE A 127 -17.81 12.10 8.92
N ALA A 128 -18.73 12.87 8.32
CA ALA A 128 -19.83 13.48 9.04
C ALA A 128 -20.74 12.44 9.70
N ILE A 129 -21.10 11.37 8.98
CA ILE A 129 -21.90 10.26 9.51
C ILE A 129 -21.16 9.58 10.66
N SER A 130 -19.86 9.32 10.53
CA SER A 130 -19.05 8.69 11.58
C SER A 130 -18.97 9.55 12.84
N VAL A 131 -18.85 10.87 12.70
CA VAL A 131 -18.85 11.81 13.83
C VAL A 131 -20.19 11.79 14.55
N VAL A 132 -21.30 11.88 13.80
CA VAL A 132 -22.66 11.84 14.38
C VAL A 132 -22.94 10.50 15.05
N ALA A 133 -22.66 9.38 14.38
CA ALA A 133 -22.87 8.04 14.92
C ALA A 133 -21.97 7.78 16.15
N GLY A 134 -20.71 8.20 16.12
CA GLY A 134 -19.80 8.12 17.25
C GLY A 134 -20.32 8.89 18.47
N TYR A 135 -20.82 10.12 18.27
CA TYR A 135 -21.40 10.92 19.35
C TYR A 135 -22.70 10.31 19.90
N LEU A 136 -23.65 9.95 19.03
CA LEU A 136 -24.95 9.43 19.45
C LEU A 136 -24.84 8.06 20.15
N SER A 137 -23.92 7.20 19.70
CA SER A 137 -23.64 5.90 20.35
C SER A 137 -22.79 6.02 21.62
N TYR A 138 -22.44 7.24 22.05
CA TYR A 138 -21.52 7.50 23.16
C TYR A 138 -20.21 6.72 23.02
N PHE A 139 -19.65 6.77 21.81
CA PHE A 139 -18.45 6.05 21.41
C PHE A 139 -18.52 4.54 21.68
N GLY A 140 -19.58 3.90 21.20
CA GLY A 140 -19.80 2.46 21.33
C GLY A 140 -20.13 2.00 22.75
N ARG A 141 -20.54 2.92 23.63
CA ARG A 141 -20.92 2.65 25.02
C ARG A 141 -22.23 3.35 25.36
N PRO A 142 -23.33 3.04 24.65
CA PRO A 142 -24.58 3.76 24.82
C PRO A 142 -25.09 3.64 26.26
N ARG A 143 -25.76 4.70 26.75
CA ARG A 143 -26.41 4.65 28.07
C ARG A 143 -27.61 3.71 28.00
N VAL A 144 -27.59 2.68 28.85
CA VAL A 144 -28.67 1.68 28.90
C VAL A 144 -29.94 2.32 29.42
N SER A 145 -31.07 2.04 28.76
CA SER A 145 -32.39 2.48 29.20
C SER A 145 -32.74 1.89 30.58
N GLN A 146 -33.34 2.72 31.44
CA GLN A 146 -33.90 2.24 32.72
C GLN A 146 -35.21 1.47 32.51
N ASP A 147 -35.89 1.69 31.39
CA ASP A 147 -37.08 0.93 30.99
C ASP A 147 -36.64 -0.21 30.06
N PRO A 148 -36.75 -1.49 30.48
CA PRO A 148 -36.30 -2.63 29.70
C PRO A 148 -37.10 -2.84 28.40
N THR A 149 -38.23 -2.16 28.23
CA THR A 149 -39.08 -2.24 27.04
C THR A 149 -38.71 -1.22 25.96
N LYS A 150 -37.82 -0.27 26.27
CA LYS A 150 -37.45 0.82 25.35
C LYS A 150 -35.94 0.95 25.24
N LEU A 151 -35.48 1.31 24.04
CA LEU A 151 -34.08 1.66 23.80
C LEU A 151 -33.92 3.17 23.77
N THR A 152 -32.84 3.68 24.37
CA THR A 152 -32.42 5.06 24.18
C THR A 152 -32.00 5.31 22.73
N THR A 153 -31.88 6.58 22.33
CA THR A 153 -31.34 6.94 21.01
C THR A 153 -29.96 6.34 20.77
N GLY A 154 -29.08 6.35 21.78
CA GLY A 154 -27.74 5.80 21.65
C GLY A 154 -27.72 4.28 21.49
N GLU A 155 -28.57 3.58 22.23
CA GLU A 155 -28.75 2.13 22.07
C GLU A 155 -29.28 1.79 20.69
N ASN A 156 -30.30 2.51 20.21
CA ASN A 156 -30.84 2.32 18.86
C ASN A 156 -29.76 2.51 17.79
N VAL A 157 -28.95 3.58 17.87
CA VAL A 157 -27.86 3.84 16.92
C VAL A 157 -26.80 2.73 16.98
N TYR A 158 -26.35 2.36 18.18
CA TYR A 158 -25.33 1.34 18.36
C TYR A 158 -25.82 -0.03 17.84
N TYR A 159 -26.94 -0.53 18.34
CA TYR A 159 -27.44 -1.87 17.98
C TYR A 159 -27.87 -1.97 16.52
N THR A 160 -28.37 -0.89 15.91
CA THR A 160 -28.76 -0.92 14.48
C THR A 160 -27.55 -0.95 13.56
N LEU A 161 -26.48 -0.24 13.92
CA LEU A 161 -25.29 -0.11 13.07
C LEU A 161 -24.26 -1.22 13.30
N SER A 162 -24.30 -1.92 14.43
CA SER A 162 -23.45 -3.08 14.74
C SER A 162 -23.62 -4.22 13.73
N PHE A 163 -22.59 -5.06 13.60
CA PHE A 163 -22.61 -6.17 12.64
C PHE A 163 -23.61 -7.27 13.03
N VAL A 164 -23.81 -7.47 14.33
CA VAL A 164 -24.78 -8.41 14.90
C VAL A 164 -25.88 -7.68 15.66
N ASP A 165 -27.06 -8.29 15.70
CA ASP A 165 -27.98 -8.11 16.81
C ASP A 165 -27.51 -8.97 17.99
N ASP A 166 -27.18 -8.33 19.13
CA ASP A 166 -26.59 -9.03 20.27
C ASP A 166 -27.52 -10.07 20.90
N ARG A 167 -28.85 -9.86 20.84
CA ARG A 167 -29.81 -10.83 21.41
C ARG A 167 -29.86 -12.07 20.54
N GLU A 168 -30.02 -11.87 19.24
CA GLU A 168 -30.05 -12.97 18.29
C GLU A 168 -28.73 -13.74 18.25
N TYR A 169 -27.60 -13.03 18.31
CA TYR A 169 -26.29 -13.68 18.36
C TYR A 169 -26.08 -14.45 19.67
N ALA A 170 -26.55 -13.94 20.81
CA ALA A 170 -26.48 -14.66 22.08
C ALA A 170 -27.33 -15.94 22.10
N GLU A 171 -28.48 -15.93 21.42
CA GLU A 171 -29.37 -17.10 21.31
C GLU A 171 -28.88 -18.15 20.33
N THR A 172 -28.33 -17.72 19.18
CA THR A 172 -28.00 -18.62 18.06
C THR A 172 -26.53 -19.01 18.00
N GLY A 173 -25.63 -18.20 18.57
CA GLY A 173 -24.20 -18.30 18.36
C GLY A 173 -23.74 -17.99 16.93
N ASP A 174 -24.65 -17.58 16.04
CA ASP A 174 -24.36 -17.34 14.62
C ASP A 174 -24.26 -15.85 14.30
N PRO A 175 -23.07 -15.35 13.94
CA PRO A 175 -22.87 -13.92 13.71
C PRO A 175 -23.58 -13.39 12.45
N PHE A 176 -24.12 -14.26 11.59
CA PHE A 176 -24.82 -13.88 10.36
C PHE A 176 -26.35 -13.98 10.46
N ALA A 177 -26.90 -14.38 11.59
CA ALA A 177 -28.34 -14.65 11.74
C ALA A 177 -29.21 -13.45 11.30
N SER A 178 -28.90 -12.24 11.80
CA SER A 178 -29.62 -11.00 11.45
C SER A 178 -29.46 -10.61 9.97
N ILE A 179 -28.29 -10.88 9.40
CA ILE A 179 -27.99 -10.60 7.98
C ILE A 179 -28.81 -11.53 7.09
N ARG A 180 -28.94 -12.82 7.44
CA ARG A 180 -29.80 -13.77 6.71
C ARG A 180 -31.29 -13.43 6.81
N LYS A 181 -31.69 -12.69 7.84
CA LYS A 181 -33.04 -12.10 7.97
C LYS A 181 -33.23 -10.80 7.17
N GLY A 182 -32.25 -10.39 6.37
CA GLY A 182 -32.34 -9.24 5.45
C GLY A 182 -31.71 -7.96 5.96
N GLN A 183 -31.03 -7.96 7.12
CA GLN A 183 -30.37 -6.77 7.67
C GLN A 183 -28.99 -6.52 7.01
N LEU A 184 -28.96 -6.43 5.68
CA LEU A 184 -27.74 -6.39 4.87
C LEU A 184 -26.86 -5.16 5.14
N TRP A 185 -27.42 -4.07 5.63
CA TRP A 185 -26.67 -2.86 5.98
C TRP A 185 -25.60 -3.12 7.05
N ARG A 186 -25.80 -4.14 7.90
CA ARG A 186 -24.85 -4.54 8.95
C ARG A 186 -23.48 -4.98 8.44
N LEU A 187 -23.37 -5.30 7.15
CA LEU A 187 -22.10 -5.58 6.49
C LEU A 187 -21.22 -4.32 6.36
N VAL A 188 -21.82 -3.13 6.38
CA VAL A 188 -21.16 -1.85 6.11
C VAL A 188 -21.20 -0.90 7.31
N THR A 189 -22.36 -0.82 7.97
CA THR A 189 -22.61 0.17 9.03
C THR A 189 -21.69 0.13 10.25
N PRO A 190 -21.03 -0.98 10.63
CA PRO A 190 -20.07 -0.97 11.73
C PRO A 190 -18.94 0.04 11.55
N MET A 191 -18.65 0.45 10.31
CA MET A 191 -17.62 1.44 10.00
C MET A 191 -17.88 2.82 10.63
N PHE A 192 -19.15 3.15 10.91
CA PHE A 192 -19.53 4.46 11.46
C PHE A 192 -19.43 4.51 12.99
N LEU A 193 -19.40 3.36 13.67
CA LEU A 193 -19.29 3.28 15.13
C LEU A 193 -17.82 3.32 15.56
N HIS A 194 -17.50 4.00 16.66
CA HIS A 194 -16.12 4.14 17.13
C HIS A 194 -16.05 4.06 18.65
N GLY A 195 -15.13 3.25 19.21
CA GLY A 195 -15.01 3.01 20.65
C GLY A 195 -14.42 4.14 21.50
N SER A 196 -13.88 5.20 20.89
CA SER A 196 -13.36 6.38 21.60
C SER A 196 -13.21 7.57 20.65
N THR A 197 -13.05 8.77 21.21
CA THR A 197 -12.76 10.00 20.46
C THR A 197 -11.46 9.89 19.68
N MET A 198 -10.41 9.32 20.29
CA MET A 198 -9.11 9.14 19.64
C MET A 198 -9.19 8.13 18.50
N HIS A 199 -9.93 7.03 18.71
CA HIS A 199 -10.17 6.03 17.66
C HIS A 199 -10.91 6.64 16.47
N LEU A 200 -11.93 7.46 16.71
CA LEU A 200 -12.60 8.22 15.65
C LEU A 200 -11.64 9.19 14.96
N ALA A 201 -10.92 10.02 15.72
CA ALA A 201 -10.04 11.05 15.16
C ALA A 201 -8.99 10.46 14.21
N PHE A 202 -8.28 9.40 14.62
CA PHE A 202 -7.30 8.73 13.77
C PHE A 202 -7.92 8.16 12.49
N ASN A 203 -9.06 7.47 12.60
CA ASN A 203 -9.75 6.94 11.42
C ASN A 203 -10.17 8.06 10.46
N MET A 204 -10.72 9.16 10.97
CA MET A 204 -11.19 10.25 10.12
C MET A 204 -10.04 11.01 9.47
N ILE A 205 -8.90 11.19 10.16
CA ILE A 205 -7.68 11.76 9.56
C ILE A 205 -7.20 10.87 8.41
N MET A 206 -7.05 9.56 8.66
CA MET A 206 -6.58 8.63 7.64
C MET A 206 -7.56 8.49 6.48
N LEU A 207 -8.86 8.42 6.76
CA LEU A 207 -9.92 8.39 5.74
C LEU A 207 -9.93 9.67 4.92
N PHE A 208 -9.76 10.84 5.55
CA PHE A 208 -9.66 12.10 4.83
C PHE A 208 -8.45 12.09 3.90
N MET A 209 -7.27 11.71 4.39
CA MET A 209 -6.03 11.72 3.62
C MET A 209 -6.07 10.74 2.43
N LEU A 210 -6.40 9.47 2.69
CA LEU A 210 -6.39 8.42 1.67
C LEU A 210 -7.65 8.46 0.79
N GLY A 211 -8.82 8.66 1.41
CA GLY A 211 -10.10 8.72 0.71
C GLY A 211 -10.21 9.92 -0.21
N SER A 212 -9.80 11.12 0.24
CA SER A 212 -9.78 12.29 -0.65
C SER A 212 -8.82 12.11 -1.83
N ALA A 213 -7.71 11.39 -1.64
CA ALA A 213 -6.79 11.06 -2.72
C ALA A 213 -7.49 10.25 -3.81
N ILE A 214 -8.11 9.15 -3.40
CA ILE A 214 -8.76 8.21 -4.31
C ILE A 214 -10.00 8.86 -4.95
N GLU A 215 -10.81 9.58 -4.18
CA GLU A 215 -12.03 10.22 -4.68
C GLU A 215 -11.73 11.32 -5.72
N ARG A 216 -10.65 12.09 -5.54
CA ARG A 216 -10.21 13.08 -6.54
C ARG A 216 -9.71 12.39 -7.80
N LEU A 217 -8.87 11.36 -7.65
CA LEU A 217 -8.24 10.70 -8.79
C LEU A 217 -9.18 9.82 -9.61
N GLN A 218 -10.06 9.08 -8.93
CA GLN A 218 -10.90 8.04 -9.54
C GLN A 218 -12.40 8.38 -9.54
N GLY A 219 -12.79 9.47 -8.88
CA GLY A 219 -14.18 9.89 -8.75
C GLY A 219 -14.91 9.23 -7.58
N SER A 220 -16.02 9.87 -7.18
CA SER A 220 -16.83 9.47 -6.01
C SER A 220 -17.45 8.07 -6.11
N VAL A 221 -17.88 7.64 -7.31
CA VAL A 221 -18.49 6.32 -7.50
C VAL A 221 -17.46 5.21 -7.24
N PHE A 222 -16.29 5.32 -7.86
CA PHE A 222 -15.21 4.36 -7.65
C PHE A 222 -14.80 4.30 -6.18
N PHE A 223 -14.57 5.48 -5.58
CA PHE A 223 -14.20 5.55 -4.16
C PHE A 223 -15.27 4.93 -3.25
N GLY A 224 -16.55 5.22 -3.47
CA GLY A 224 -17.64 4.66 -2.69
C GLY A 224 -17.71 3.13 -2.80
N VAL A 225 -17.56 2.58 -4.01
CA VAL A 225 -17.52 1.12 -4.22
C VAL A 225 -16.31 0.49 -3.54
N LEU A 226 -15.12 1.09 -3.70
CA LEU A 226 -13.90 0.60 -3.06
C LEU A 226 -14.04 0.60 -1.53
N LEU A 227 -14.54 1.69 -0.95
CA LEU A 227 -14.73 1.85 0.49
C LEU A 227 -15.68 0.78 1.06
N ILE A 228 -16.81 0.54 0.38
CA ILE A 228 -17.77 -0.49 0.79
C ILE A 228 -17.15 -1.89 0.65
N ALA A 229 -16.49 -2.17 -0.48
CA ALA A 229 -15.90 -3.48 -0.72
C ALA A 229 -14.81 -3.83 0.30
N THR A 230 -13.92 -2.88 0.63
CA THR A 230 -12.86 -3.10 1.63
C THR A 230 -13.42 -3.20 3.04
N GLN A 231 -14.46 -2.43 3.38
CA GLN A 231 -15.17 -2.58 4.64
C GLN A 231 -15.78 -3.98 4.80
N ILE A 232 -16.51 -4.44 3.80
CA ILE A 232 -17.14 -5.76 3.81
C ILE A 232 -16.07 -6.84 3.94
N ALA A 233 -15.03 -6.80 3.11
CA ALA A 233 -13.97 -7.80 3.14
C ALA A 233 -13.23 -7.85 4.48
N GLY A 234 -12.93 -6.69 5.08
CA GLY A 234 -12.37 -6.61 6.43
C GLY A 234 -13.29 -7.23 7.47
N MET A 235 -14.57 -6.84 7.48
CA MET A 235 -15.52 -7.35 8.46
C MET A 235 -15.77 -8.86 8.30
N MET A 236 -15.81 -9.36 7.07
CA MET A 236 -15.90 -10.81 6.80
C MET A 236 -14.71 -11.56 7.38
N LEU A 237 -13.48 -11.10 7.12
CA LEU A 237 -12.30 -11.76 7.69
C LEU A 237 -12.32 -11.72 9.22
N GLN A 238 -12.64 -10.57 9.81
CA GLN A 238 -12.72 -10.43 11.27
C GLN A 238 -13.75 -11.38 11.92
N VAL A 239 -14.89 -11.60 11.28
CA VAL A 239 -15.94 -12.50 11.81
C VAL A 239 -15.59 -13.97 11.60
N MET A 240 -14.90 -14.30 10.51
CA MET A 240 -14.54 -15.68 10.17
C MET A 240 -13.31 -16.21 10.92
N LEU A 241 -12.54 -15.34 11.58
CA LEU A 241 -11.43 -15.77 12.41
C LEU A 241 -11.93 -16.49 13.68
N PRO A 242 -11.17 -17.46 14.22
CA PRO A 242 -11.54 -18.15 15.45
C PRO A 242 -11.61 -17.18 16.64
N GLY A 243 -12.57 -17.39 17.54
CA GLY A 243 -12.65 -16.63 18.80
C GLY A 243 -11.45 -16.92 19.71
N ALA A 244 -11.22 -16.05 20.69
CA ALA A 244 -10.04 -16.11 21.56
C ALA A 244 -9.98 -17.42 22.36
N GLU A 245 -11.13 -17.97 22.72
CA GLU A 245 -11.29 -19.27 23.38
C GLU A 245 -10.76 -20.44 22.55
N SER A 246 -10.66 -20.29 21.22
CA SER A 246 -10.17 -21.30 20.29
C SER A 246 -8.69 -21.10 19.93
N LEU A 247 -8.04 -20.05 20.45
CA LEU A 247 -6.67 -19.66 20.12
C LEU A 247 -5.75 -19.72 21.34
N PRO A 248 -4.45 -20.04 21.15
CA PRO A 248 -3.46 -19.88 22.21
C PRO A 248 -3.31 -18.39 22.57
N GLU A 249 -2.94 -18.12 23.83
CA GLU A 249 -2.89 -16.76 24.40
C GLU A 249 -2.10 -15.75 23.57
N PHE A 250 -0.94 -16.17 23.03
CA PHE A 250 -0.10 -15.32 22.18
C PHE A 250 -0.75 -14.91 20.84
N LEU A 251 -1.87 -15.54 20.45
CA LEU A 251 -2.67 -15.20 19.26
C LEU A 251 -4.01 -14.55 19.60
N HIS A 252 -4.31 -14.23 20.86
CA HIS A 252 -5.59 -13.62 21.24
C HIS A 252 -5.85 -12.28 20.56
N ALA A 253 -4.80 -11.52 20.25
CA ALA A 253 -4.93 -10.28 19.48
C ALA A 253 -5.43 -10.51 18.03
N MET A 254 -5.34 -11.73 17.52
CA MET A 254 -5.85 -12.12 16.20
C MET A 254 -7.23 -12.79 16.26
N ALA A 255 -7.86 -12.83 17.44
CA ALA A 255 -9.16 -13.44 17.60
C ALA A 255 -10.25 -12.73 16.78
N GLY A 256 -11.15 -13.53 16.22
CA GLY A 256 -12.33 -13.07 15.53
C GLY A 256 -13.40 -12.57 16.50
N THR A 257 -14.21 -11.62 16.03
CA THR A 257 -15.38 -11.15 16.78
C THR A 257 -16.38 -10.46 15.85
N PRO A 258 -17.69 -10.70 16.01
CA PRO A 258 -18.69 -9.94 15.30
C PRO A 258 -18.93 -8.54 15.91
N ARG A 259 -18.33 -8.21 17.05
CA ARG A 259 -18.55 -6.91 17.72
C ARG A 259 -17.54 -5.83 17.32
N ALA A 260 -16.78 -6.05 16.25
CA ALA A 260 -15.83 -5.06 15.77
C ALA A 260 -16.56 -3.81 15.24
N ILE A 261 -15.99 -2.64 15.53
CA ILE A 261 -16.49 -1.34 15.09
C ILE A 261 -15.34 -0.46 14.59
N GLY A 262 -15.64 0.48 13.70
CA GLY A 262 -14.72 1.49 13.21
C GLY A 262 -14.38 1.34 11.74
N ALA A 263 -14.00 2.45 11.10
CA ALA A 263 -13.69 2.50 9.67
C ALA A 263 -12.31 1.92 9.30
N SER A 264 -11.57 1.42 10.28
CA SER A 264 -10.14 1.11 10.11
C SER A 264 -9.86 -0.02 9.11
N GLY A 265 -10.74 -1.02 9.01
CA GLY A 265 -10.64 -2.03 7.95
C GLY A 265 -10.72 -1.41 6.56
N ALA A 266 -11.71 -0.54 6.33
CA ALA A 266 -11.84 0.19 5.07
C ALA A 266 -10.61 1.08 4.81
N VAL A 267 -10.11 1.80 5.82
CA VAL A 267 -8.90 2.65 5.75
C VAL A 267 -7.67 1.83 5.33
N PHE A 268 -7.45 0.65 5.92
CA PHE A 268 -6.37 -0.25 5.51
C PHE A 268 -6.52 -0.72 4.06
N GLY A 269 -7.75 -0.89 3.58
CA GLY A 269 -8.00 -1.14 2.15
C GLY A 269 -7.70 0.04 1.24
N LEU A 270 -8.03 1.27 1.64
CA LEU A 270 -7.61 2.45 0.89
C LEU A 270 -6.09 2.58 0.83
N PHE A 271 -5.42 2.29 1.94
CA PHE A 271 -3.96 2.21 2.01
C PHE A 271 -3.42 1.13 1.07
N GLY A 272 -3.95 -0.10 1.13
CA GLY A 272 -3.54 -1.20 0.25
C GLY A 272 -3.70 -0.86 -1.23
N TYR A 273 -4.80 -0.19 -1.59
CA TYR A 273 -5.01 0.29 -2.95
C TYR A 273 -3.94 1.30 -3.37
N LEU A 274 -3.69 2.34 -2.57
CA LEU A 274 -2.70 3.38 -2.89
C LEU A 274 -1.26 2.89 -2.81
N TRP A 275 -0.99 1.83 -2.06
CA TRP A 275 0.33 1.22 -1.99
C TRP A 275 0.65 0.39 -3.23
N ILE A 276 -0.30 -0.41 -3.72
CA ILE A 276 -0.09 -1.34 -4.84
C ILE A 276 -0.39 -0.72 -6.20
N ARG A 277 -1.37 0.20 -6.30
CA ARG A 277 -1.76 0.79 -7.58
C ARG A 277 -0.58 1.39 -8.38
N PRO A 278 0.37 2.13 -7.79
CA PRO A 278 1.49 2.72 -8.52
C PRO A 278 2.58 1.72 -8.93
N THR A 279 2.67 0.57 -8.24
CA THR A 279 3.64 -0.48 -8.63
C THR A 279 3.18 -1.24 -9.87
N LEU A 280 1.87 -1.29 -10.10
CA LEU A 280 1.26 -1.94 -11.27
C LEU A 280 1.06 -0.98 -12.45
N ASP A 281 1.02 0.33 -12.17
CA ASP A 281 0.90 1.38 -13.17
C ASP A 281 1.79 2.55 -12.77
N PRO A 282 3.01 2.59 -13.31
CA PRO A 282 3.95 3.67 -13.02
C PRO A 282 3.46 5.06 -13.45
N SER A 283 2.39 5.15 -14.26
CA SER A 283 1.77 6.42 -14.62
C SER A 283 0.81 6.96 -13.55
N TYR A 284 0.50 6.16 -12.52
CA TYR A 284 -0.38 6.58 -11.43
C TYR A 284 0.21 7.79 -10.69
N PRO A 285 -0.56 8.88 -10.50
CA PRO A 285 0.01 10.18 -10.15
C PRO A 285 0.47 10.30 -8.69
N ILE A 286 0.14 9.33 -7.83
CA ILE A 286 0.50 9.36 -6.41
C ILE A 286 1.35 8.15 -6.09
N HIS A 287 2.48 8.39 -5.41
CA HIS A 287 3.32 7.35 -4.82
C HIS A 287 3.39 7.59 -3.32
N MET A 288 3.18 6.53 -2.55
CA MET A 288 3.33 6.61 -1.10
C MET A 288 4.82 6.55 -0.74
N PRO A 289 5.35 7.51 0.05
CA PRO A 289 6.71 7.42 0.55
C PRO A 289 6.94 6.11 1.33
N PRO A 290 8.11 5.46 1.19
CA PRO A 290 8.40 4.22 1.91
C PRO A 290 8.22 4.33 3.44
N SER A 291 8.50 5.50 4.01
CA SER A 291 8.27 5.79 5.44
C SER A 291 6.81 5.65 5.85
N ASN A 292 5.87 6.05 4.99
CA ASN A 292 4.44 5.98 5.29
C ASN A 292 3.93 4.55 5.16
N VAL A 293 4.44 3.79 4.18
CA VAL A 293 4.18 2.35 4.07
C VAL A 293 4.69 1.62 5.31
N MET A 294 5.93 1.91 5.72
CA MET A 294 6.52 1.33 6.93
C MET A 294 5.73 1.69 8.18
N LEU A 295 5.25 2.94 8.30
CA LEU A 295 4.40 3.35 9.41
C LEU A 295 3.07 2.57 9.44
N MET A 296 2.40 2.43 8.30
CA MET A 296 1.11 1.72 8.21
C MET A 296 1.25 0.23 8.50
N LEU A 297 2.28 -0.42 7.95
CA LEU A 297 2.55 -1.84 8.20
C LEU A 297 3.09 -2.07 9.61
N GLY A 298 3.93 -1.17 10.12
CA GLY A 298 4.42 -1.21 11.49
C GLY A 298 3.27 -1.03 12.49
N TRP A 299 2.33 -0.13 12.21
CA TRP A 299 1.11 0.04 13.00
C TRP A 299 0.24 -1.22 12.97
N LEU A 300 0.07 -1.85 11.80
CA LEU A 300 -0.64 -3.12 11.67
C LEU A 300 -0.03 -4.20 12.56
N VAL A 301 1.28 -4.41 12.46
CA VAL A 301 2.01 -5.40 13.27
C VAL A 301 1.91 -5.07 14.75
N LEU A 302 2.06 -3.80 15.14
CA LEU A 302 1.90 -3.36 16.53
C LEU A 302 0.48 -3.64 17.06
N CYS A 303 -0.57 -3.49 16.25
CA CYS A 303 -1.92 -3.85 16.64
C CYS A 303 -2.07 -5.37 16.86
N MET A 304 -1.39 -6.17 16.05
CA MET A 304 -1.38 -7.64 16.14
C MET A 304 -0.64 -8.18 17.37
N THR A 305 0.17 -7.38 18.07
CA THR A 305 0.80 -7.81 19.32
C THR A 305 -0.12 -7.70 20.54
N GLY A 306 -1.26 -6.98 20.42
CA GLY A 306 -2.16 -6.69 21.54
C GLY A 306 -1.67 -5.59 22.49
N MET A 307 -0.48 -5.02 22.28
CA MET A 307 0.08 -3.97 23.16
C MET A 307 -0.72 -2.67 23.17
N VAL A 308 -1.50 -2.43 22.11
CA VAL A 308 -2.34 -1.22 21.94
C VAL A 308 -3.82 -1.48 22.24
N GLY A 309 -4.13 -2.58 22.93
CA GLY A 309 -5.48 -2.98 23.32
C GLY A 309 -6.16 -3.90 22.32
N ASN A 310 -7.47 -4.08 22.50
CA ASN A 310 -8.26 -4.98 21.66
C ASN A 310 -8.60 -4.30 20.33
N ILE A 311 -7.92 -4.72 19.27
CA ILE A 311 -8.06 -4.19 17.91
C ILE A 311 -8.56 -5.31 17.00
N ALA A 312 -9.48 -4.96 16.10
CA ALA A 312 -10.00 -5.86 15.07
C ALA A 312 -8.94 -6.09 13.96
N ASN A 313 -7.88 -6.82 14.27
CA ASN A 313 -6.74 -7.03 13.39
C ASN A 313 -7.10 -7.83 12.12
N GLY A 314 -8.08 -8.73 12.19
CA GLY A 314 -8.66 -9.38 11.03
C GLY A 314 -9.32 -8.39 10.08
N ALA A 315 -9.96 -7.35 10.61
CA ALA A 315 -10.56 -6.30 9.79
C ALA A 315 -9.52 -5.47 9.05
N HIS A 316 -8.41 -5.12 9.71
CA HIS A 316 -7.29 -4.42 9.06
C HIS A 316 -6.67 -5.26 7.95
N LEU A 317 -6.36 -6.53 8.23
CA LEU A 317 -5.76 -7.43 7.26
C LEU A 317 -6.69 -7.67 6.07
N GLY A 318 -7.96 -7.96 6.31
CA GLY A 318 -8.94 -8.25 5.26
C GLY A 318 -9.19 -7.04 4.37
N GLY A 319 -9.28 -5.85 4.98
CA GLY A 319 -9.37 -4.59 4.25
C GLY A 319 -8.14 -4.34 3.39
N LEU A 320 -6.94 -4.45 3.95
CA LEU A 320 -5.65 -4.31 3.25
C LEU A 320 -5.60 -5.21 2.01
N LEU A 321 -5.84 -6.51 2.19
CA LEU A 321 -5.79 -7.48 1.11
C LEU A 321 -6.83 -7.17 0.01
N ALA A 322 -8.05 -6.77 0.39
CA ALA A 322 -9.08 -6.37 -0.57
C ALA A 322 -8.68 -5.12 -1.36
N GLY A 323 -8.04 -4.14 -0.72
CA GLY A 323 -7.52 -2.95 -1.37
C GLY A 323 -6.42 -3.25 -2.38
N MET A 324 -5.47 -4.10 -1.99
CA MET A 324 -4.39 -4.59 -2.87
C MET A 324 -4.97 -5.35 -4.08
N ALA A 325 -5.95 -6.22 -3.85
CA ALA A 325 -6.65 -6.94 -4.91
C ALA A 325 -7.40 -5.98 -5.85
N ALA A 326 -8.10 -4.98 -5.31
CA ALA A 326 -8.78 -3.96 -6.12
C ALA A 326 -7.79 -3.19 -6.99
N ALA A 327 -6.61 -2.82 -6.46
CA ALA A 327 -5.56 -2.20 -7.26
C ALA A 327 -5.10 -3.10 -8.41
N TYR A 328 -4.95 -4.40 -8.16
CA TYR A 328 -4.57 -5.39 -9.17
C TYR A 328 -5.59 -5.55 -10.30
N PHE A 329 -6.89 -5.58 -9.98
CA PHE A 329 -7.93 -5.75 -11.00
C PHE A 329 -8.25 -4.48 -11.77
N VAL A 330 -8.04 -3.30 -11.17
CA VAL A 330 -8.33 -2.01 -11.80
C VAL A 330 -7.15 -1.48 -12.61
N ALA A 331 -5.93 -1.95 -12.31
CA ALA A 331 -4.75 -1.51 -13.06
C ALA A 331 -4.91 -1.81 -14.56
N PRO A 332 -4.63 -0.83 -15.44
CA PRO A 332 -4.62 -1.04 -16.88
C PRO A 332 -3.72 -2.23 -17.19
N ARG A 333 -4.30 -3.25 -17.82
CA ARG A 333 -3.52 -4.33 -18.41
C ARG A 333 -3.17 -3.90 -19.82
N ASP A 334 -2.23 -2.97 -19.94
CA ASP A 334 -1.68 -2.69 -21.25
C ASP A 334 -0.83 -3.88 -21.68
N ARG A 335 -1.31 -4.45 -22.79
CA ARG A 335 -0.81 -5.59 -23.52
C ARG A 335 0.65 -5.33 -23.89
N VAL A 336 1.48 -6.33 -23.60
CA VAL A 336 2.86 -6.62 -24.08
C VAL A 336 3.45 -5.59 -25.04
#